data_AF-A0A194Q3Z0-F1
#
_entry.id   AF-A0A194Q3Z0-F1
#
_cell.length_a   1.000
_cell.length_b   1.000
_cell.length_c   1.000
_cell.angle_alpha   90.00
_cell.angle_beta   90.00
_cell.angle_gamma   90.00
#
_symmetry.space_group_name_H-M   'P 1'
#
loop_
_entity.id
_entity.type
_entity.pdbx_description
1 polymer ?
#
loop_
_entity_poly.entity_id
_entity_poly.type
_entity_poly.pdbx_seq_one_letter_code
_entity_poly.pdbx_strand_id
1 'polypeptide(L)'
;MKIKKDSVELDLRPRYPLFGGWRSHYTLGYNVPSYEYLYHSGNEYLLKMRVVDHIFDDMQIDELITKIVLPEGSTNIKINIPYSVTRLPDTLHYTYLDTKGRPVITFTKTNVVENHIQDFQLRYTFPRILMLQEPLLVVGFLYLLFLCVIIYVRLDFSIHKSEHPHKE
;
A
#
# COMPACT_ATOMS: atom_id res chain seq x y z
N MET A 1 -15.53 18.39 -8.54
CA MET A 1 -14.55 18.66 -7.47
C MET A 1 -14.40 20.17 -7.35
N LYS A 2 -14.83 20.75 -6.24
CA LYS A 2 -14.62 22.17 -5.94
C LYS A 2 -13.56 22.24 -4.85
N ILE A 3 -12.44 22.90 -5.14
CA ILE A 3 -11.36 23.08 -4.18
C ILE A 3 -11.71 24.29 -3.33
N LYS A 4 -11.98 24.07 -2.04
CA LYS A 4 -12.09 25.12 -1.02
C LYS A 4 -10.72 25.36 -0.40
N LYS A 5 -10.60 26.42 0.40
CA LYS A 5 -9.35 26.77 1.08
C LYS A 5 -8.86 25.66 2.01
N ASP A 6 -9.78 24.99 2.69
CA ASP A 6 -9.46 24.01 3.75
C ASP A 6 -9.99 22.60 3.46
N SER A 7 -10.71 22.40 2.35
CA SER A 7 -11.30 21.10 2.01
C SER A 7 -11.53 20.95 0.51
N VAL A 8 -11.72 19.70 0.09
CA VAL A 8 -12.13 19.36 -1.27
C VAL A 8 -13.55 18.82 -1.21
N GLU A 9 -14.46 19.46 -1.93
CA GLU A 9 -15.84 19.02 -2.03
C GLU A 9 -16.05 18.19 -3.30
N LEU A 10 -16.67 17.02 -3.13
CA LEU A 10 -16.90 16.04 -4.18
C LEU A 10 -18.39 15.67 -4.26
N ASP A 11 -19.07 16.24 -5.25
CA ASP A 11 -20.44 15.85 -5.59
C ASP A 11 -20.43 14.53 -6.39
N LEU A 12 -20.93 13.45 -5.80
CA LEU A 12 -21.10 12.16 -6.46
C LEU A 12 -22.56 11.92 -6.85
N ARG A 13 -22.80 11.56 -8.11
CA ARG A 13 -24.12 11.13 -8.61
C ARG A 13 -24.10 9.64 -8.94
N PRO A 14 -24.97 8.82 -8.31
CA PRO A 14 -25.13 7.43 -8.70
C PRO A 14 -25.61 7.28 -10.15
N ARG A 15 -25.39 6.10 -10.74
CA ARG A 15 -25.80 5.81 -12.14
C ARG A 15 -27.31 5.80 -12.35
N TYR A 16 -28.08 5.68 -11.27
CA TYR A 16 -29.54 5.66 -11.25
C TYR A 16 -30.04 6.24 -9.92
N PRO A 17 -31.24 6.87 -9.88
CA PRO A 17 -31.82 7.35 -8.63
C PRO A 17 -32.11 6.16 -7.69
N LEU A 18 -31.96 6.35 -6.38
CA LEU A 18 -32.20 5.30 -5.39
C LEU A 18 -33.60 5.46 -4.80
N PHE A 19 -34.41 4.40 -4.93
CA PHE A 19 -35.70 4.26 -4.25
C PHE A 19 -35.56 3.28 -3.07
N GLY A 20 -36.61 3.19 -2.23
CA GLY A 20 -36.59 2.39 -1.00
C GLY A 20 -36.08 0.96 -1.22
N GLY A 21 -35.03 0.59 -0.49
CA GLY A 21 -34.39 -0.73 -0.55
C GLY A 21 -33.38 -0.93 -1.69
N TRP A 22 -33.21 0.03 -2.59
CA TRP A 22 -32.20 -0.05 -3.64
C TRP A 22 -30.80 0.10 -3.05
N ARG A 23 -29.84 -0.68 -3.56
CA ARG A 23 -28.45 -0.68 -3.10
C ARG A 23 -27.53 -0.27 -4.22
N SER A 24 -26.57 0.60 -3.93
CA SER A 24 -25.51 0.98 -4.86
C SER A 24 -24.15 0.60 -4.31
N HIS A 25 -23.22 0.25 -5.20
CA HIS A 25 -21.84 -0.06 -4.85
C HIS A 25 -20.91 0.80 -5.69
N TYR A 26 -19.95 1.46 -5.03
CA TYR A 26 -18.94 2.28 -5.67
C TYR A 26 -17.62 2.18 -4.89
N THR A 27 -16.53 2.60 -5.53
CA THR A 27 -15.21 2.64 -4.92
C THR A 27 -14.66 4.05 -5.13
N LEU A 28 -14.25 4.69 -4.04
CA LEU A 28 -13.62 6.00 -4.05
C LEU A 28 -12.21 5.87 -3.47
N GLY A 29 -11.22 6.45 -4.14
CA GLY A 29 -9.83 6.44 -3.70
C GLY A 29 -9.12 7.72 -4.12
N TYR A 30 -8.24 8.21 -3.26
CA TYR A 30 -7.47 9.42 -3.47
C TYR A 30 -6.11 9.30 -2.78
N ASN A 31 -5.14 10.07 -3.25
CA ASN A 31 -3.81 10.15 -2.65
C ASN A 31 -3.62 11.52 -2.00
N VAL A 32 -3.00 11.53 -0.81
CA VAL A 32 -2.66 12.76 -0.08
C VAL A 32 -1.14 12.84 0.14
N PRO A 33 -0.57 14.05 0.25
CA PRO A 33 0.84 14.20 0.54
C PRO A 33 1.19 13.61 1.92
N SER A 34 2.24 12.77 1.97
CA SER A 34 2.58 12.06 3.20
C SER A 34 3.05 12.96 4.33
N TYR A 35 3.64 14.14 4.03
CA TYR A 35 4.20 15.03 5.04
C TYR A 35 3.15 15.61 6.01
N GLU A 36 1.87 15.57 5.67
CA GLU A 36 0.78 16.10 6.52
C GLU A 36 0.34 15.07 7.59
N TYR A 37 0.48 13.79 7.28
CA TYR A 37 -0.07 12.69 8.07
C TYR A 37 1.01 11.76 8.66
N LEU A 38 2.22 11.77 8.10
CA LEU A 38 3.32 10.91 8.50
C LEU A 38 4.43 11.74 9.16
N TYR A 39 4.63 11.48 10.44
CA TYR A 39 5.69 12.07 11.25
C TYR A 39 6.79 11.04 11.45
N HIS A 40 8.05 11.48 11.49
CA HIS A 40 9.17 10.58 11.74
C HIS A 40 10.16 11.15 12.75
N SER A 41 10.86 10.27 13.46
CA SER A 41 12.02 10.59 14.27
C SER A 41 13.05 9.47 14.12
N GLY A 42 14.11 9.73 13.35
CA GLY A 42 15.09 8.69 12.98
C GLY A 42 14.44 7.55 12.18
N ASN A 43 14.37 6.37 12.82
CA ASN A 43 13.75 5.15 12.29
C ASN A 43 12.33 4.90 12.84
N GLU A 44 11.83 5.74 13.75
CA GLU A 44 10.45 5.65 14.23
C GLU A 44 9.53 6.51 13.36
N TYR A 45 8.38 5.96 12.99
CA TYR A 45 7.36 6.60 12.20
C TYR A 45 6.04 6.59 12.96
N LEU A 46 5.31 7.69 12.88
CA LEU A 46 3.98 7.88 13.45
C LEU A 46 3.05 8.32 12.33
N LEU A 47 2.12 7.45 11.97
CA LEU A 47 1.02 7.76 11.06
C LEU A 47 -0.16 8.23 11.89
N LYS A 48 -0.66 9.44 11.61
CA LYS A 48 -1.87 9.99 12.22
C LYS A 48 -2.90 10.25 11.12
N MET A 49 -4.01 9.52 11.14
CA MET A 49 -5.09 9.63 10.15
C MET A 49 -6.45 9.38 10.80
N ARG A 50 -7.52 9.79 10.11
CA ARG A 50 -8.90 9.50 10.56
C ARG A 50 -9.23 8.03 10.37
N VAL A 51 -9.94 7.44 11.33
CA VAL A 51 -10.41 6.05 11.22
C VAL A 51 -11.44 5.90 10.11
N VAL A 52 -12.38 6.84 10.06
CA VAL A 52 -13.40 6.96 9.02
C VAL A 52 -13.41 8.41 8.57
N ASP A 53 -13.51 8.64 7.27
CA ASP A 53 -13.60 9.97 6.70
C ASP A 53 -15.07 10.35 6.46
N HIS A 54 -15.34 11.63 6.27
CA HIS A 54 -16.70 12.09 5.96
C HIS A 54 -17.11 11.62 4.56
N ILE A 55 -18.23 10.90 4.46
CA ILE A 55 -18.78 10.39 3.19
C ILE A 55 -19.95 11.25 2.71
N PHE A 56 -20.94 11.46 3.58
CA PHE A 56 -22.10 12.33 3.38
C PHE A 56 -22.69 12.70 4.75
N ASP A 57 -23.49 13.76 4.80
CA ASP A 57 -24.13 14.23 6.02
C ASP A 57 -25.05 13.15 6.63
N ASP A 58 -25.03 13.00 7.97
CA ASP A 58 -25.82 12.00 8.70
C ASP A 58 -25.52 10.54 8.29
N MET A 59 -24.27 10.24 7.92
CA MET A 59 -23.87 8.88 7.56
C MET A 59 -24.01 7.89 8.73
N GLN A 60 -24.56 6.71 8.41
CA GLN A 60 -24.60 5.55 9.28
C GLN A 60 -23.96 4.36 8.57
N ILE A 61 -22.95 3.77 9.20
CA ILE A 61 -22.21 2.64 8.67
C ILE A 61 -22.46 1.44 9.59
N ASP A 62 -23.07 0.39 9.04
CA ASP A 62 -23.35 -0.84 9.78
C ASP A 62 -22.07 -1.59 10.16
N GLU A 63 -21.15 -1.73 9.20
CA GLU A 63 -19.86 -2.41 9.36
C GLU A 63 -18.75 -1.61 8.68
N LEU A 64 -17.72 -1.24 9.45
CA LEU A 64 -16.50 -0.58 9.00
C LEU A 64 -15.33 -1.54 9.16
N ILE A 65 -14.64 -1.84 8.07
CA ILE A 65 -13.37 -2.58 8.09
C ILE A 65 -12.26 -1.65 7.60
N THR A 66 -11.35 -1.29 8.49
CA THR A 66 -10.18 -0.47 8.15
C THR A 66 -8.95 -1.35 8.02
N LYS A 67 -8.26 -1.24 6.88
CA LYS A 67 -7.03 -1.97 6.58
C LYS A 67 -5.90 -0.97 6.36
N ILE A 68 -4.85 -1.07 7.15
CA ILE A 68 -3.67 -0.22 7.05
C ILE A 68 -2.52 -1.09 6.54
N VAL A 69 -2.08 -0.83 5.31
CA VAL A 69 -0.95 -1.52 4.69
C VAL A 69 0.33 -0.74 4.98
N LEU A 70 1.27 -1.36 5.69
CA LEU A 70 2.55 -0.75 6.06
C LEU A 70 3.68 -1.17 5.10
N PRO A 71 4.80 -0.42 5.04
CA PRO A 71 5.98 -0.81 4.27
C PRO A 71 6.55 -2.16 4.69
N GLU A 72 7.19 -2.86 3.74
CA GLU A 72 7.93 -4.10 4.01
C GLU A 72 9.02 -3.84 5.08
N GLY A 73 9.19 -4.76 6.03
CA GLY A 73 10.20 -4.59 7.10
C GLY A 73 9.79 -3.63 8.23
N SER A 74 8.52 -3.23 8.30
CA SER A 74 7.97 -2.53 9.46
C SER A 74 7.95 -3.42 10.69
N THR A 75 8.47 -2.92 11.82
CA THR A 75 8.57 -3.65 13.10
C THR A 75 7.94 -2.83 14.23
N ASN A 76 7.70 -3.47 15.39
CA ASN A 76 7.18 -2.81 16.61
C ASN A 76 5.90 -1.98 16.39
N ILE A 77 4.93 -2.55 15.68
CA ILE A 77 3.70 -1.87 15.29
C ILE A 77 2.80 -1.70 16.53
N LYS A 78 2.49 -0.44 16.88
CA LYS A 78 1.63 -0.07 18.01
C LYS A 78 0.54 0.88 17.52
N ILE A 79 -0.70 0.43 17.66
CA ILE A 79 -1.88 1.22 17.28
C ILE A 79 -2.53 1.82 18.53
N ASN A 80 -2.85 3.11 18.46
CA ASN A 80 -3.62 3.83 19.45
C ASN A 80 -4.88 4.36 18.76
N ILE A 81 -6.03 3.90 19.24
CA ILE A 81 -7.34 4.17 18.64
C ILE A 81 -8.17 4.86 19.71
N PRO A 82 -8.90 5.94 19.38
CA PRO A 82 -9.58 6.73 20.38
C PRO A 82 -10.83 6.06 21.00
N TYR A 83 -11.29 4.94 20.42
CA TYR A 83 -12.45 4.18 20.91
C TYR A 83 -12.25 2.67 20.70
N SER A 84 -13.06 1.85 21.39
CA SER A 84 -13.00 0.39 21.29
C SER A 84 -13.37 -0.11 19.89
N VAL A 85 -12.45 -0.85 19.29
CA VAL A 85 -12.62 -1.56 18.02
C VAL A 85 -12.21 -3.02 18.19
N THR A 86 -12.71 -3.89 17.33
CA THR A 86 -12.32 -5.29 17.30
C THR A 86 -11.14 -5.45 16.35
N ARG A 87 -9.97 -5.79 16.88
CA ARG A 87 -8.79 -6.07 16.06
C ARG A 87 -8.92 -7.43 15.39
N LEU A 88 -8.69 -7.49 14.09
CA LEU A 88 -8.62 -8.73 13.32
C LEU A 88 -7.17 -9.23 13.24
N PRO A 89 -6.95 -10.51 12.90
CA PRO A 89 -5.60 -11.04 12.71
C PRO A 89 -4.81 -10.23 11.69
N ASP A 90 -3.54 -9.97 11.99
CA ASP A 90 -2.65 -9.30 11.06
C ASP A 90 -2.40 -10.22 9.85
N THR A 91 -2.43 -9.64 8.66
CA THR A 91 -2.22 -10.37 7.40
C THR A 91 -1.03 -9.79 6.65
N LEU A 92 -0.54 -10.53 5.65
CA LEU A 92 0.49 -10.05 4.74
C LEU A 92 -0.14 -9.77 3.38
N HIS A 93 0.12 -8.59 2.83
CA HIS A 93 -0.29 -8.21 1.48
C HIS A 93 0.94 -8.15 0.59
N TYR A 94 0.87 -8.80 -0.57
CA TYR A 94 1.94 -8.83 -1.55
C TYR A 94 1.57 -7.93 -2.72
N THR A 95 2.39 -6.93 -2.99
CA THR A 95 2.28 -6.06 -4.16
C THR A 95 3.56 -6.12 -5.00
N TYR A 96 3.71 -5.17 -5.92
CA TYR A 96 4.86 -5.06 -6.79
C TYR A 96 6.15 -4.84 -5.98
N LEU A 97 7.22 -5.52 -6.40
CA LEU A 97 8.58 -5.41 -5.82
C LEU A 97 8.68 -5.82 -4.34
N ASP A 98 7.70 -6.55 -3.81
CA ASP A 98 7.76 -7.10 -2.46
C ASP A 98 8.49 -8.44 -2.42
N THR A 99 9.34 -8.67 -1.41
CA THR A 99 10.02 -9.98 -1.21
C THR A 99 9.45 -10.78 -0.04
N LYS A 100 9.17 -10.10 1.08
CA LYS A 100 8.62 -10.73 2.30
C LYS A 100 7.14 -10.41 2.52
N GLY A 101 6.60 -9.45 1.77
CA GLY A 101 5.24 -8.96 1.91
C GLY A 101 5.10 -7.84 2.94
N ARG A 102 4.01 -7.07 2.79
CA ARG A 102 3.69 -5.90 3.59
C ARG A 102 2.75 -6.27 4.75
N PRO A 103 3.08 -5.92 6.00
CA PRO A 103 2.18 -6.19 7.11
C PRO A 103 0.94 -5.31 7.01
N VAL A 104 -0.22 -5.92 7.16
CA VAL A 104 -1.53 -5.26 7.14
C VAL A 104 -2.20 -5.39 8.48
N ILE A 105 -2.44 -4.23 9.10
CA ILE A 105 -3.20 -4.14 10.34
C ILE A 105 -4.66 -3.93 9.98
N THR A 106 -5.52 -4.83 10.44
CA THR A 106 -6.96 -4.76 10.17
C THR A 106 -7.73 -4.64 11.48
N PHE A 107 -8.71 -3.74 11.50
CA PHE A 107 -9.67 -3.64 12.58
C PHE A 107 -11.07 -3.42 12.03
N THR A 108 -12.06 -3.95 12.74
CA THR A 108 -13.47 -3.85 12.42
C THR A 108 -14.24 -3.15 13.52
N LYS A 109 -15.26 -2.39 13.12
CA LYS A 109 -16.18 -1.70 14.02
C LYS A 109 -17.57 -1.71 13.42
N THR A 110 -18.56 -2.03 14.24
CA THR A 110 -19.98 -1.96 13.87
C THR A 110 -20.62 -0.67 14.38
N ASN A 111 -21.67 -0.23 13.70
CA ASN A 111 -22.49 0.95 14.04
C ASN A 111 -21.66 2.23 14.21
N VAL A 112 -21.02 2.67 13.12
CA VAL A 112 -20.24 3.90 13.06
C VAL A 112 -21.13 5.03 12.56
N VAL A 113 -21.04 6.18 13.22
CA VAL A 113 -21.75 7.42 12.87
C VAL A 113 -20.74 8.55 12.72
N GLU A 114 -21.17 9.70 12.18
CA GLU A 114 -20.31 10.86 11.93
C GLU A 114 -19.51 11.34 13.16
N ASN A 115 -20.07 11.24 14.37
CA ASN A 115 -19.36 11.58 15.62
C ASN A 115 -18.13 10.70 15.93
N HIS A 116 -17.94 9.59 15.20
CA HIS A 116 -16.77 8.72 15.31
C HIS A 116 -15.64 9.11 14.35
N ILE A 117 -15.75 10.20 13.58
CA ILE A 117 -14.65 10.76 12.79
C ILE A 117 -13.59 11.30 13.76
N GLN A 118 -12.65 10.44 14.13
CA GLN A 118 -11.55 10.75 15.03
C GLN A 118 -10.25 10.17 14.49
N ASP A 119 -9.15 10.79 14.90
CA ASP A 119 -7.81 10.39 14.47
C ASP A 119 -7.32 9.18 15.26
N PHE A 120 -6.81 8.17 14.56
CA PHE A 120 -5.97 7.13 15.14
C PHE A 120 -4.49 7.50 14.98
N GLN A 121 -3.66 6.88 15.80
CA GLN A 121 -2.21 7.00 15.75
C GLN A 121 -1.58 5.61 15.63
N LEU A 122 -0.74 5.40 14.63
CA LEU A 122 -0.04 4.15 14.39
C LEU A 122 1.46 4.41 14.39
N ARG A 123 2.14 3.87 15.40
CA ARG A 123 3.59 3.95 15.52
C ARG A 123 4.23 2.66 15.03
N TYR A 124 5.26 2.77 14.21
CA TYR A 124 6.04 1.64 13.72
C TYR A 124 7.51 2.04 13.54
N THR A 125 8.40 1.06 13.63
CA THR A 125 9.84 1.25 13.37
C THR A 125 10.16 0.72 11.99
N PHE A 126 10.76 1.57 11.16
CA PHE A 126 11.16 1.23 9.80
C PHE A 126 12.58 1.76 9.53
N PRO A 127 13.57 0.87 9.33
CA PRO A 127 14.93 1.31 9.05
C PRO A 127 15.06 1.77 7.59
N ARG A 128 15.48 3.03 7.40
CA ARG A 128 15.55 3.69 6.08
C ARG A 128 16.37 2.94 5.04
N ILE A 129 17.37 2.17 5.47
CA ILE A 129 18.21 1.37 4.58
C ILE A 129 17.40 0.33 3.79
N LEU A 130 16.28 -0.16 4.34
CA LEU A 130 15.42 -1.12 3.65
C LEU A 130 14.72 -0.51 2.43
N MET A 131 14.61 0.82 2.34
CA MET A 131 14.07 1.46 1.12
C MET A 131 14.94 1.20 -0.11
N LEU A 132 16.24 0.92 0.07
CA LEU A 132 17.13 0.60 -1.05
C LEU A 132 16.91 -0.81 -1.60
N GLN A 133 16.22 -1.68 -0.88
CA GLN A 133 15.97 -3.05 -1.29
C GLN A 133 15.16 -3.13 -2.59
N GLU A 134 14.13 -2.30 -2.73
CA GLU A 134 13.26 -2.29 -3.93
C GLU A 134 14.05 -1.89 -5.20
N PRO A 135 14.83 -0.78 -5.24
CA PRO A 135 15.71 -0.49 -6.38
C PRO A 135 16.76 -1.57 -6.66
N LEU A 136 17.38 -2.11 -5.60
CA LEU A 136 18.42 -3.14 -5.75
C LEU A 136 17.86 -4.44 -6.35
N LEU A 137 16.60 -4.77 -6.08
CA LEU A 137 15.93 -5.92 -6.69
C LEU A 137 15.85 -5.76 -8.21
N VAL A 138 15.44 -4.58 -8.69
CA VAL A 138 15.35 -4.28 -10.13
C VAL A 138 16.74 -4.33 -10.79
N VAL A 139 17.75 -3.73 -10.14
CA VAL A 139 19.14 -3.77 -10.63
C VAL A 139 19.66 -5.20 -10.69
N GLY A 140 19.43 -5.99 -9.64
CA GLY A 140 19.84 -7.40 -9.57
C GLY A 140 19.19 -8.25 -10.66
N PHE A 141 17.90 -8.03 -10.95
CA PHE A 141 17.20 -8.73 -12.01
C PHE A 141 17.77 -8.39 -13.39
N LEU A 142 17.98 -7.11 -13.70
CA LEU A 142 18.58 -6.68 -14.97
C LEU A 142 20.01 -7.20 -15.12
N TYR A 143 20.81 -7.13 -14.06
CA TYR A 143 22.17 -7.66 -14.06
C TYR A 143 22.20 -9.17 -14.37
N LEU A 144 21.32 -9.95 -13.76
CA LEU A 144 21.21 -11.39 -14.00
C LEU A 144 20.82 -11.69 -15.45
N LEU A 145 19.90 -10.90 -16.02
CA LEU A 145 19.52 -11.02 -17.43
C LEU A 145 20.73 -10.82 -18.36
N PHE A 146 21.52 -9.76 -18.15
CA PHE A 146 22.74 -9.53 -18.94
C PHE A 146 23.77 -10.65 -18.75
N LEU A 147 23.93 -11.14 -17.52
CA LEU A 147 24.82 -12.25 -17.21
C LEU A 147 24.40 -13.52 -17.96
N CYS A 148 23.10 -13.84 -18.01
CA CYS A 148 22.59 -14.97 -18.79
C CYS A 148 22.90 -14.83 -20.29
N VAL A 149 22.76 -13.63 -20.86
CA VAL A 149 23.12 -13.36 -22.26
C VAL A 149 24.61 -13.55 -22.50
N ILE A 150 25.47 -13.05 -21.60
CA ILE A 150 26.93 -13.21 -21.69
C ILE A 150 27.32 -14.69 -21.66
N ILE A 151 26.73 -15.47 -20.76
CA ILE A 151 26.96 -16.92 -20.69
C ILE A 151 26.51 -17.58 -21.98
N TYR A 152 25.28 -17.29 -22.44
CA TYR A 152 24.72 -17.88 -23.65
C TYR A 152 25.61 -17.67 -24.88
N VAL A 153 26.12 -16.45 -25.09
CA VAL A 153 27.02 -16.13 -26.21
C VAL A 153 28.38 -16.84 -26.11
N ARG A 154 28.81 -17.24 -24.91
CA ARG A 154 30.08 -17.96 -24.69
C ARG A 154 29.95 -19.47 -24.74
N LEU A 155 28.73 -20.01 -24.74
CA LEU A 155 28.50 -21.45 -24.86
C LEU A 155 28.46 -21.83 -26.34
N ASP A 156 29.52 -22.48 -26.81
CA ASP A 156 29.53 -23.12 -28.11
C ASP A 156 28.83 -24.48 -28.01
N PHE A 157 27.61 -24.56 -28.52
CA PHE A 157 26.82 -25.80 -28.61
C PHE A 157 27.05 -26.55 -29.94
N SER A 158 28.14 -26.29 -30.65
CA SER A 158 28.44 -26.99 -31.91
C SER A 158 28.78 -28.46 -31.69
N ILE A 159 28.05 -29.35 -32.37
CA ILE A 159 28.21 -30.81 -32.29
C ILE A 159 29.36 -31.31 -33.16
N HIS A 160 29.73 -30.57 -34.21
CA HIS A 160 30.85 -30.91 -35.09
C HIS A 160 31.76 -29.69 -35.25
N LYS A 161 32.95 -29.76 -34.64
CA LYS A 161 33.98 -28.73 -34.81
C LYS A 161 34.83 -29.10 -36.02
N SER A 162 34.71 -28.35 -37.12
CA SER A 162 35.59 -28.55 -38.28
C SER A 162 37.02 -28.16 -37.91
N GLU A 163 37.96 -29.09 -38.04
CA GLU A 163 39.40 -28.81 -37.92
C GLU A 163 39.86 -27.94 -39.11
N HIS A 164 40.08 -26.64 -38.85
CA HIS A 164 40.86 -25.67 -39.64
C HIS A 164 40.28 -25.24 -41.02
N PRO A 165 40.52 -23.98 -41.48
CA PRO A 165 41.80 -23.28 -41.41
C PRO A 165 41.76 -21.82 -40.92
N HIS A 166 42.79 -21.48 -40.16
CA HIS A 166 43.37 -20.13 -40.22
C HIS A 166 43.91 -19.95 -41.63
N LYS A 167 43.37 -19.01 -42.40
CA LYS A 167 44.01 -18.46 -43.60
C LYS A 167 43.82 -16.95 -43.57
N GLU A 168 44.98 -16.30 -43.52
CA GLU A 168 45.35 -14.89 -43.80
C GLU A 168 44.25 -13.83 -43.82
#